data_AF-B8G4K1-F1
#
_entry.id   AF-B8G4K1-F1
#
_cell.length_a   1.000
_cell.length_b   1.000
_cell.length_c   1.000
_cell.angle_alpha   90.00
_cell.angle_beta   90.00
_cell.angle_gamma   90.00
#
_symmetry.space_group_name_H-M   'P 1'
#
loop_
_entity.id
_entity.type
_entity.pdbx_description
1 polymer ?
#
loop_
_entity_poly.entity_id
_entity_poly.type
_entity_poly.pdbx_seq_one_letter_code
_entity_poly.pdbx_strand_id
1 'polypeptide(L)'
;MIPEPVIQPALVSYDRERIIELIRTQSPEEIRQRLRAGDFDQVLEPEGRTLLDELLSAWIQRALGPLSLRDAMLVDPYRGRQVYGLLCAIHVRRRFEIPSTLAVHLPAAPTDLAELPSPLTDQPELMALVAQAEQEGLVLAWQAQRYDFAPPGNLLELIPPMPPPYRDELRFEQPTGLRRWIAIALVVSGVALLIIPILFGHIPEHPAGWPLALLTLGLMIGIKSGPLGYVGAACFWVVANMPVFRHGSFPISFWPDIPLVIVGLILLGCDRRVRAMWRFVRSQFRRRYDIAGTD
;
A
#
# COMPACT_ATOMS: atom_id res chain seq x y z
N MET A 1 44.87 -6.86 6.27
CA MET A 1 44.10 -6.50 7.47
C MET A 1 43.27 -5.28 7.11
N ILE A 2 41.99 -5.49 6.81
CA ILE A 2 41.03 -4.39 6.72
C ILE A 2 40.80 -3.99 8.19
N PRO A 3 41.04 -2.73 8.60
CA PRO A 3 40.71 -2.33 9.96
C PRO A 3 39.22 -2.56 10.14
N GLU A 4 38.85 -3.38 11.13
CA GLU A 4 37.45 -3.46 11.57
C GLU A 4 37.00 -2.02 11.83
N PRO A 5 35.87 -1.58 11.26
CA PRO A 5 35.37 -0.24 11.54
C PRO A 5 35.18 -0.15 13.04
N VAL A 6 35.99 0.70 13.69
CA VAL A 6 35.88 0.94 15.12
C VAL A 6 34.50 1.52 15.35
N ILE A 7 33.60 0.70 15.88
CA ILE A 7 32.24 1.08 16.25
C ILE A 7 32.41 2.09 17.38
N GLN A 8 32.35 3.38 17.05
CA GLN A 8 32.53 4.42 18.05
C GLN A 8 31.25 4.56 18.87
N PRO A 9 31.32 4.36 20.20
CA PRO A 9 30.20 4.62 21.07
C PRO A 9 29.78 6.08 20.97
N ALA A 10 28.49 6.35 21.10
CA ALA A 10 27.97 7.70 20.91
C ALA A 10 26.80 8.02 21.83
N LEU A 11 26.70 9.30 22.18
CA LEU A 11 25.47 9.89 22.68
C LEU A 11 24.69 10.46 21.51
N VAL A 12 23.40 10.15 21.43
CA VAL A 12 22.53 10.62 20.35
C VAL A 12 21.29 11.27 20.92
N SER A 13 20.81 12.33 20.25
CA SER A 13 19.46 12.83 20.44
C SER A 13 18.57 12.32 19.31
N TYR A 14 17.42 11.75 19.64
CA TYR A 14 16.53 11.13 18.65
C TYR A 14 15.05 11.31 19.01
N ASP A 15 14.20 11.28 17.98
CA ASP A 15 12.76 11.49 18.10
C ASP A 15 12.03 10.18 18.41
N ARG A 16 11.93 9.86 19.70
CA ARG A 16 11.30 8.62 20.18
C ARG A 16 9.80 8.58 19.91
N GLU A 17 9.10 9.72 20.03
CA GLU A 17 7.66 9.79 19.77
C GLU A 17 7.34 9.45 18.33
N ARG A 18 8.12 9.97 17.38
CA ARG A 18 7.95 9.68 15.96
C ARG A 18 8.18 8.22 15.63
N ILE A 19 9.16 7.58 16.27
CA ILE A 19 9.43 6.14 16.08
C ILE A 19 8.28 5.30 16.64
N ILE A 20 7.78 5.64 17.83
CA ILE A 20 6.60 4.99 18.41
C ILE A 20 5.40 5.13 17.47
N GLU A 21 5.18 6.33 16.90
CA GLU A 21 4.12 6.56 15.93
C GLU A 21 4.30 5.70 14.67
N LEU A 22 5.52 5.58 14.13
CA LEU A 22 5.81 4.73 12.99
C LEU A 22 5.50 3.26 13.28
N ILE A 23 5.95 2.73 14.43
CA ILE A 23 5.69 1.35 14.86
C ILE A 23 4.18 1.11 14.99
N ARG A 24 3.46 2.09 15.52
CA ARG A 24 2.01 2.01 15.76
C ARG A 24 1.20 2.07 14.46
N THR A 25 1.65 2.82 13.46
CA THR A 25 0.80 3.19 12.31
C THR A 25 1.20 2.53 11.00
N GLN A 26 2.47 2.15 10.82
CA GLN A 26 2.96 1.68 9.53
C GLN A 26 3.10 0.15 9.46
N SER A 27 3.12 -0.37 8.24
CA SER A 27 3.43 -1.77 7.94
C SER A 27 4.88 -1.95 7.46
N PRO A 28 5.46 -3.16 7.56
CA PRO A 28 6.76 -3.47 6.97
C PRO A 28 6.83 -3.15 5.46
N GLU A 29 5.73 -3.35 4.71
CA GLU A 29 5.65 -3.01 3.29
C GLU A 29 5.77 -1.50 3.05
N GLU A 30 5.11 -0.68 3.86
CA GLU A 30 5.13 0.78 3.73
C GLU A 30 6.53 1.34 4.00
N ILE A 31 7.18 0.87 5.06
CA ILE A 31 8.57 1.26 5.37
C ILE A 31 9.51 0.84 4.23
N ARG A 32 9.34 -0.37 3.68
CA ARG A 32 10.17 -0.86 2.58
C ARG A 32 9.96 -0.05 1.29
N GLN A 33 8.72 0.36 1.01
CA GLN A 33 8.43 1.21 -0.14
C GLN A 33 9.10 2.58 -0.01
N ARG A 34 9.05 3.20 1.17
CA ARG A 34 9.75 4.47 1.46
C ARG A 34 11.26 4.35 1.34
N LEU A 35 11.82 3.25 1.86
CA LEU A 35 13.25 2.94 1.70
C LEU A 35 13.65 2.86 0.23
N ARG A 36 12.86 2.17 -0.60
CA ARG A 36 13.13 2.04 -2.05
C ARG A 36 12.84 3.32 -2.85
N ALA A 37 11.99 4.21 -2.33
CA ALA A 37 11.75 5.53 -2.89
C ALA A 37 12.89 6.52 -2.59
N GLY A 38 13.85 6.14 -1.72
CA GLY A 38 14.99 6.98 -1.36
C GLY A 38 14.72 7.94 -0.20
N ASP A 39 13.61 7.78 0.53
CA ASP A 39 13.23 8.66 1.66
C ASP A 39 14.31 8.72 2.76
N PHE A 40 15.14 7.67 2.87
CA PHE A 40 16.13 7.50 3.93
C PHE A 40 17.59 7.63 3.45
N ASP A 41 17.81 7.98 2.18
CA ASP A 41 19.13 7.93 1.54
C ASP A 41 20.15 8.90 2.15
N GLN A 42 19.68 10.02 2.69
CA GLN A 42 20.53 11.04 3.30
C GLN A 42 20.87 10.74 4.77
N VAL A 43 20.13 9.82 5.41
CA VAL A 43 20.23 9.59 6.86
C VAL A 43 20.80 8.22 7.18
N LEU A 44 20.42 7.20 6.41
CA LEU A 44 20.85 5.83 6.62
C LEU A 44 21.94 5.45 5.61
N GLU A 45 23.07 4.99 6.12
CA GLU A 45 24.17 4.51 5.29
C GLU A 45 23.78 3.30 4.43
N PRO A 46 24.49 3.04 3.31
CA PRO A 46 24.17 1.95 2.39
C PRO A 46 24.00 0.58 3.07
N GLU A 47 24.88 0.23 4.00
CA GLU A 47 24.81 -1.05 4.72
C GLU A 47 23.56 -1.15 5.60
N GLY A 48 23.20 -0.06 6.29
CA GLY A 48 21.97 0.02 7.09
C GLY A 48 20.72 -0.10 6.23
N ARG A 49 20.73 0.49 5.02
CA ARG A 49 19.62 0.38 4.06
C ARG A 49 19.44 -1.04 3.57
N THR A 50 20.52 -1.71 3.17
CA THR A 50 20.46 -3.11 2.73
C THR A 50 19.93 -4.01 3.84
N LEU A 51 20.47 -3.86 5.07
CA LEU A 51 20.01 -4.62 6.22
C LEU A 51 18.52 -4.38 6.51
N LEU A 52 18.06 -3.12 6.43
CA LEU A 52 16.64 -2.80 6.65
C LEU A 52 15.75 -3.43 5.57
N ASP A 53 16.11 -3.36 4.27
CA ASP A 53 15.33 -3.99 3.19
C ASP A 53 15.26 -5.52 3.36
N GLU A 54 16.36 -6.14 3.76
CA GLU A 54 16.43 -7.59 4.03
C GLU A 54 15.51 -8.01 5.18
N LEU A 55 15.59 -7.32 6.32
CA LEU A 55 14.78 -7.62 7.50
C LEU A 55 13.28 -7.44 7.20
N LEU A 56 12.90 -6.34 6.56
CA LEU A 56 11.51 -6.08 6.18
C LEU A 56 11.01 -7.11 5.15
N SER A 57 11.84 -7.45 4.15
CA SER A 57 11.50 -8.47 3.15
C SER A 57 11.27 -9.84 3.77
N ALA A 58 12.08 -10.22 4.76
CA ALA A 58 11.94 -11.48 5.48
C ALA A 58 10.62 -11.58 6.26
N TRP A 59 10.08 -10.46 6.75
CA TRP A 59 8.74 -10.44 7.35
C TRP A 59 7.64 -10.51 6.30
N ILE A 60 7.72 -9.69 5.25
CA ILE A 60 6.70 -9.64 4.19
C ILE A 60 6.54 -11.01 3.52
N GLN A 61 7.63 -11.74 3.29
CA GLN A 61 7.58 -13.08 2.67
C GLN A 61 6.95 -14.15 3.56
N ARG A 62 7.01 -13.99 4.89
CA ARG A 62 6.45 -14.96 5.85
C ARG A 62 5.03 -14.61 6.30
N ALA A 63 4.60 -13.37 6.08
CA ALA A 63 3.28 -12.91 6.48
C ALA A 63 2.20 -13.54 5.58
N LEU A 64 1.16 -14.11 6.20
CA LEU A 64 -0.03 -14.64 5.50
C LEU A 64 -1.07 -13.55 5.16
N GLY A 65 -0.71 -12.28 5.33
CA GLY A 65 -1.58 -11.12 5.15
C GLY A 65 -0.91 -9.82 5.60
N PRO A 66 -1.61 -8.67 5.51
CA PRO A 66 -1.08 -7.39 5.97
C PRO A 66 -0.82 -7.44 7.48
N LEU A 67 0.40 -7.07 7.88
CA LEU A 67 0.87 -7.12 9.27
C LEU A 67 1.33 -5.72 9.68
N SER A 68 0.93 -5.25 10.86
CA SER A 68 1.49 -3.98 11.37
C SER A 68 2.95 -4.17 11.77
N LEU A 69 3.75 -3.11 11.74
CA LEU A 69 5.15 -3.17 12.14
C LEU A 69 5.29 -3.63 13.60
N ARG A 70 4.44 -3.12 14.49
CA ARG A 70 4.32 -3.58 15.89
C ARG A 70 4.10 -5.09 15.98
N ASP A 71 3.13 -5.65 15.26
CA ASP A 71 2.83 -7.08 15.34
C ASP A 71 3.96 -7.92 14.74
N ALA A 72 4.64 -7.44 13.69
CA ALA A 72 5.83 -8.07 13.14
C ALA A 72 6.97 -8.17 14.17
N MET A 73 7.18 -7.09 14.93
CA MET A 73 8.17 -7.05 16.01
C MET A 73 7.81 -7.97 17.18
N LEU A 74 6.51 -8.16 17.47
CA LEU A 74 6.05 -9.09 18.51
C LEU A 74 6.25 -10.56 18.10
N VAL A 75 6.05 -10.88 16.82
CA VAL A 75 6.25 -12.24 16.28
C VAL A 75 7.73 -12.63 16.27
N ASP A 76 8.61 -11.68 15.96
CA ASP A 76 10.06 -11.90 15.96
C ASP A 76 10.79 -10.76 16.70
N PRO A 77 10.97 -10.90 18.03
CA PRO A 77 11.62 -9.87 18.84
C PRO A 77 13.09 -9.62 18.47
N TYR A 78 13.78 -10.63 17.95
CA TYR A 78 15.20 -10.50 17.59
C TYR A 78 15.36 -9.62 16.34
N ARG A 79 14.63 -9.91 15.27
CA ARG A 79 14.56 -9.01 14.09
C ARG A 79 13.94 -7.67 14.47
N GLY A 80 12.94 -7.69 15.35
CA GLY A 80 12.28 -6.51 15.87
C GLY A 80 13.26 -5.51 16.47
N ARG A 81 14.21 -5.98 17.29
CA ARG A 81 15.26 -5.13 17.87
C ARG A 81 16.15 -4.49 16.81
N GLN A 82 16.55 -5.24 15.79
CA GLN A 82 17.40 -4.70 14.71
C GLN A 82 16.67 -3.66 13.88
N VAL A 83 15.43 -3.93 13.48
CA VAL A 83 14.61 -2.97 12.73
C VAL A 83 14.35 -1.73 13.58
N TYR A 84 14.05 -1.89 14.87
CA TYR A 84 13.89 -0.77 15.78
C TYR A 84 15.15 0.12 15.81
N GLY A 85 16.32 -0.48 15.97
CA GLY A 85 17.59 0.25 15.97
C GLY A 85 17.85 1.05 14.69
N LEU A 86 17.53 0.46 13.53
CA LEU A 86 17.65 1.12 12.23
C LEU A 86 16.63 2.26 12.07
N LEU A 87 15.40 2.08 12.54
CA LEU A 87 14.38 3.13 12.56
C LEU A 87 14.78 4.29 13.49
N CYS A 88 15.36 3.98 14.64
CA CYS A 88 15.88 5.00 15.54
C CYS A 88 17.00 5.81 14.88
N ALA A 89 17.91 5.14 14.16
CA ALA A 89 19.00 5.79 13.45
C ALA A 89 18.51 6.79 12.38
N ILE A 90 17.41 6.47 11.68
CA ILE A 90 16.76 7.38 10.73
C ILE A 90 16.24 8.66 11.40
N HIS A 91 15.92 8.60 12.69
CA HIS A 91 15.34 9.70 13.46
C HIS A 91 16.32 10.34 14.46
N VAL A 92 17.62 10.08 14.31
CA VAL A 92 18.68 10.79 15.05
C VAL A 92 18.82 12.21 14.51
N ARG A 93 18.86 13.19 15.40
CA ARG A 93 19.05 14.61 15.08
C ARG A 93 20.49 15.06 15.24
N ARG A 94 21.13 14.65 16.34
CA ARG A 94 22.56 14.85 16.57
C ARG A 94 23.19 13.61 17.17
N ARG A 95 24.45 13.42 16.81
CA ARG A 95 25.32 12.36 17.31
C ARG A 95 26.60 13.00 17.82
N PHE A 96 27.01 12.59 19.01
CA PHE A 96 28.27 12.97 19.61
C PHE A 96 29.07 11.71 19.95
N GLU A 97 30.25 11.58 19.36
CA GLU A 97 31.13 10.43 19.60
C GLU A 97 31.74 10.53 20.99
N ILE A 98 31.70 9.44 21.75
CA ILE A 98 32.19 9.41 23.12
C ILE A 98 33.55 8.72 23.15
N PRO A 99 34.61 9.42 23.60
CA PRO A 99 35.89 8.80 23.86
C PRO A 99 35.76 7.62 24.82
N SER A 100 36.54 6.56 24.60
CA SER A 100 36.53 5.35 25.44
C SER A 100 36.78 5.64 26.92
N THR A 101 37.53 6.70 27.25
CA THR A 101 37.77 7.16 28.62
C THR A 101 36.51 7.64 29.32
N LEU A 102 35.59 8.27 28.59
CA LEU A 102 34.31 8.78 29.11
C LEU A 102 33.20 7.71 29.06
N ALA A 103 33.30 6.75 28.14
CA ALA A 103 32.35 5.66 27.99
C ALA A 103 32.24 4.77 29.25
N VAL A 104 33.28 4.71 30.09
CA VAL A 104 33.29 3.93 31.35
C VAL A 104 32.24 4.43 32.35
N HIS A 105 31.83 5.70 32.24
CA HIS A 105 30.82 6.31 33.10
C HIS A 105 29.38 6.10 32.62
N LEU A 106 29.20 5.46 31.46
CA LEU A 106 27.89 5.18 30.88
C LEU A 106 27.46 3.73 31.17
N PRO A 107 26.14 3.45 31.16
CA PRO A 107 25.63 2.11 31.36
C PRO A 107 26.23 1.10 30.38
N ALA A 108 26.43 -0.15 30.82
CA ALA A 108 26.98 -1.20 29.97
C ALA A 108 26.04 -1.59 28.79
N ALA A 109 24.74 -1.33 28.95
CA ALA A 109 23.71 -1.59 27.94
C ALA A 109 23.18 -0.27 27.34
N PRO A 110 22.73 -0.26 26.08
CA PRO A 110 22.12 0.91 25.46
C PRO A 110 20.90 1.34 26.28
N THR A 111 20.84 2.63 26.64
CA THR A 111 19.83 3.15 27.57
C THR A 111 19.44 4.57 27.18
N ASP A 112 18.15 4.89 27.30
CA ASP A 112 17.65 6.25 27.24
C ASP A 112 18.04 6.96 28.54
N LEU A 113 18.86 8.02 28.44
CA LEU A 113 19.38 8.75 29.58
C LEU A 113 18.41 9.89 29.92
N ALA A 114 17.88 9.88 31.14
CA ALA A 114 17.11 11.01 31.67
C ALA A 114 18.04 12.22 31.95
N GLU A 115 19.25 11.93 32.44
CA GLU A 115 20.27 12.94 32.75
C GLU A 115 21.66 12.40 32.36
N LEU A 116 22.59 13.29 32.06
CA LEU A 116 23.99 12.93 31.82
C LEU A 116 24.66 12.57 33.16
N PRO A 117 25.35 11.43 33.28
CA PRO A 117 26.13 11.13 34.47
C PRO A 117 27.42 11.97 34.51
N SER A 118 27.83 12.41 35.70
CA SER A 118 29.16 13.02 35.88
C SER A 118 30.27 12.00 35.53
N PRO A 119 31.35 12.39 34.84
CA PRO A 119 31.80 13.75 34.51
C PRO A 119 31.33 14.28 33.14
N LEU A 120 30.39 13.62 32.45
CA LEU A 120 29.93 14.06 31.11
C LEU A 120 29.20 15.40 31.16
N THR A 121 28.63 15.75 32.31
CA THR A 121 28.02 17.05 32.62
C THR A 121 29.00 18.22 32.50
N ASP A 122 30.30 17.96 32.67
CA ASP A 122 31.33 19.00 32.66
C ASP A 122 31.76 19.35 31.23
N GLN A 123 31.30 18.60 30.23
CA GLN A 123 31.58 18.83 28.82
C GLN A 123 30.54 19.78 28.20
N PRO A 124 30.93 20.98 27.74
CA PRO A 124 29.98 21.97 27.24
C PRO A 124 29.25 21.49 25.98
N GLU A 125 29.90 20.69 25.14
CA GLU A 125 29.32 20.14 23.91
C GLU A 125 28.20 19.12 24.20
N LEU A 126 28.38 18.30 25.25
CA LEU A 126 27.37 17.34 25.70
C LEU A 126 26.20 18.03 26.40
N MET A 127 26.49 19.06 27.20
CA MET A 127 25.43 19.89 27.79
C MET A 127 24.62 20.64 26.74
N ALA A 128 25.26 21.08 25.64
CA ALA A 128 24.55 21.65 24.50
C ALA A 128 23.65 20.63 23.79
N LEU A 129 24.08 19.36 23.71
CA LEU A 129 23.25 18.27 23.18
C LEU A 129 22.01 18.02 24.06
N VAL A 130 22.18 18.00 25.39
CA VAL A 130 21.07 17.86 26.35
C VAL A 130 20.10 19.02 26.24
N ALA A 131 20.60 20.26 26.30
CA ALA A 131 19.75 21.44 26.24
C ALA A 131 18.94 21.49 24.94
N GLN A 132 19.53 21.08 23.82
CA GLN A 132 18.80 20.98 22.56
C GLN A 132 17.77 19.85 22.57
N ALA A 133 18.13 18.67 23.11
CA ALA A 133 17.19 17.55 23.20
C ALA A 133 15.96 17.94 24.03
N GLU A 134 16.15 18.62 25.17
CA GLU A 134 15.06 19.14 25.99
C GLU A 134 14.21 20.17 25.26
N GLN A 135 14.82 21.12 24.53
CA GLN A 135 14.11 22.14 23.76
C GLN A 135 13.25 21.56 22.63
N GLU A 136 13.73 20.51 21.98
CA GLU A 136 13.05 19.85 20.86
C GLU A 136 12.15 18.68 21.30
N GLY A 137 12.09 18.36 22.60
CA GLY A 137 11.34 17.21 23.13
C GLY A 137 11.91 15.85 22.70
N LEU A 138 13.21 15.79 22.39
CA LEU A 138 13.91 14.59 21.97
C LEU A 138 14.43 13.80 23.18
N VAL A 139 14.68 12.51 22.95
CA VAL A 139 15.28 11.64 23.96
C VAL A 139 16.79 11.56 23.73
N LEU A 140 17.55 11.66 24.82
CA LEU A 140 18.97 11.37 24.82
C LEU A 140 19.18 9.86 24.99
N ALA A 141 19.93 9.22 24.09
CA ALA A 141 20.28 7.81 24.19
C ALA A 141 21.78 7.58 24.15
N TRP A 142 22.19 6.60 24.95
CA TRP A 142 23.50 5.98 24.89
C TRP A 142 23.51 4.81 23.91
N GLN A 143 24.43 4.85 22.95
CA GLN A 143 24.71 3.79 22.00
C GLN A 143 26.09 3.19 22.26
N ALA A 144 26.11 1.99 22.83
CA ALA A 144 27.35 1.22 22.96
C ALA A 144 27.84 0.71 21.59
N GLN A 145 26.91 0.37 20.70
CA GLN A 145 27.18 -0.07 19.34
C GLN A 145 26.29 0.67 18.34
N ARG A 146 26.69 0.60 17.07
CA ARG A 146 25.96 1.19 15.97
C ARG A 146 24.56 0.56 15.86
N TYR A 147 23.53 1.40 15.79
CA TYR A 147 22.11 1.01 15.77
C TYR A 147 21.62 0.31 17.05
N ASP A 148 22.43 0.27 18.12
CA ASP A 148 22.02 -0.35 19.37
C ASP A 148 21.33 0.68 20.25
N PHE A 149 20.00 0.65 20.23
CA PHE A 149 19.14 1.52 21.03
C PHE A 149 18.42 0.71 22.11
N ALA A 150 18.04 1.40 23.19
CA ALA A 150 17.17 0.82 24.21
C ALA A 150 15.86 0.37 23.54
N PRO A 151 15.42 -0.89 23.74
CA PRO A 151 14.21 -1.38 23.09
C PRO A 151 13.02 -0.46 23.43
N PRO A 152 12.02 -0.39 22.54
CA PRO A 152 10.80 0.32 22.88
C PRO A 152 10.22 -0.31 24.16
N GLY A 153 9.44 0.48 24.90
CA GLY A 153 8.72 -0.01 26.07
C GLY A 153 7.72 -1.12 25.70
N ASN A 154 6.62 -1.23 26.43
CA ASN A 154 5.68 -2.31 26.19
C ASN A 154 5.03 -2.22 24.79
N LEU A 155 5.53 -2.99 23.83
CA LEU A 155 4.97 -3.06 22.46
C LEU A 155 3.48 -3.43 22.47
N LEU A 156 3.01 -4.16 23.48
CA LEU A 156 1.60 -4.50 23.63
C LEU A 156 0.73 -3.27 23.92
N GLU A 157 1.27 -2.22 24.52
CA GLU A 157 0.55 -0.97 24.79
C GLU A 157 0.44 -0.06 23.56
N LEU A 158 1.25 -0.32 22.52
CA LEU A 158 1.21 0.41 21.26
C LEU A 158 0.04 -0.06 20.38
N ILE A 159 -1.19 0.18 20.85
CA ILE A 159 -2.40 -0.22 20.13
C ILE A 159 -2.45 0.58 18.81
N PRO A 160 -2.51 -0.08 17.64
CA PRO A 160 -2.63 0.60 16.36
C PRO A 160 -3.91 1.46 16.33
N PRO A 161 -3.92 2.60 15.63
CA PRO A 161 -5.14 3.39 15.50
C PRO A 161 -6.23 2.50 14.93
N MET A 162 -7.46 2.69 15.41
CA MET A 162 -8.61 1.94 14.92
C MET A 162 -8.61 2.03 13.38
N PRO A 163 -8.65 0.89 12.66
CA PRO A 163 -8.62 0.93 11.21
C PRO A 163 -9.74 1.85 10.75
N PRO A 164 -9.49 2.72 9.74
CA PRO A 164 -10.54 3.59 9.23
C PRO A 164 -11.76 2.72 8.92
N PRO A 165 -12.97 3.17 9.27
CA PRO A 165 -14.17 2.34 9.17
C PRO A 165 -14.21 1.72 7.78
N TYR A 166 -14.27 0.38 7.76
CA TYR A 166 -14.18 -0.42 6.55
C TYR A 166 -15.26 0.05 5.58
N ARG A 167 -14.87 0.85 4.58
CA ARG A 167 -15.80 1.34 3.55
C ARG A 167 -16.01 0.21 2.54
N ASP A 168 -16.92 -0.70 2.87
CA ASP A 168 -17.47 -1.75 1.98
C ASP A 168 -17.83 -1.24 0.58
N GLU A 169 -18.06 0.07 0.46
CA GLU A 169 -18.52 0.74 -0.74
C GLU A 169 -17.47 0.85 -1.87
N LEU A 170 -16.18 0.61 -1.60
CA LEU A 170 -15.10 0.85 -2.56
C LEU A 170 -14.37 -0.41 -3.06
N ARG A 171 -14.61 -1.57 -2.46
CA ARG A 171 -14.07 -2.85 -2.95
C ARG A 171 -15.04 -3.48 -3.95
N PHE A 172 -14.50 -3.92 -5.08
CA PHE A 172 -15.23 -4.75 -6.03
C PHE A 172 -15.37 -6.15 -5.41
N GLU A 173 -16.60 -6.50 -5.03
CA GLU A 173 -16.93 -7.86 -4.61
C GLU A 173 -17.20 -8.71 -5.84
N GLN A 174 -16.43 -9.79 -5.99
CA GLN A 174 -16.72 -10.79 -7.02
C GLN A 174 -18.10 -11.42 -6.74
N PRO A 175 -18.89 -11.75 -7.77
CA PRO A 175 -20.18 -12.38 -7.57
C PRO A 175 -19.98 -13.77 -6.93
N THR A 176 -20.59 -13.98 -5.76
CA THR A 176 -20.61 -15.26 -5.03
C THR A 176 -22.03 -15.84 -4.97
N GLY A 177 -22.14 -17.15 -4.73
CA GLY A 177 -23.41 -17.85 -4.54
C GLY A 177 -24.38 -17.76 -5.74
N LEU A 178 -25.66 -17.54 -5.44
CA LEU A 178 -26.75 -17.54 -6.44
C LEU A 178 -26.61 -16.42 -7.48
N ARG A 179 -26.05 -15.26 -7.08
CA ARG A 179 -25.75 -14.14 -7.98
C ARG A 179 -24.74 -14.52 -9.06
N ARG A 180 -23.73 -15.32 -8.71
CA ARG A 180 -22.75 -15.85 -9.67
C ARG A 180 -23.42 -16.74 -10.70
N TRP A 181 -24.30 -17.63 -10.26
CA TRP A 181 -25.04 -18.52 -11.15
C TRP A 181 -25.92 -17.77 -12.15
N ILE A 182 -26.67 -16.76 -11.68
CA ILE A 182 -27.50 -15.93 -12.56
C ILE A 182 -26.63 -15.17 -13.58
N ALA A 183 -25.55 -14.52 -13.12
CA ALA A 183 -24.66 -13.79 -14.01
C ALA A 183 -24.03 -14.70 -15.08
N ILE A 184 -23.57 -15.88 -14.69
CA ILE A 184 -23.01 -16.88 -15.62
C ILE A 184 -24.07 -17.37 -16.59
N ALA A 185 -25.27 -17.74 -16.12
CA ALA A 185 -26.34 -18.23 -16.97
C ALA A 185 -26.75 -17.21 -18.03
N LEU A 186 -26.83 -15.93 -17.67
CA LEU A 186 -27.12 -14.83 -18.60
C LEU A 186 -26.01 -14.66 -19.64
N VAL A 187 -24.74 -14.67 -19.21
CA VAL A 187 -23.60 -14.54 -20.13
C VAL A 187 -23.54 -15.73 -21.08
N VAL A 188 -23.67 -16.96 -20.58
CA VAL A 188 -23.66 -18.18 -21.39
C VAL A 188 -24.82 -18.18 -22.39
N SER A 189 -26.02 -17.75 -21.98
CA SER A 189 -27.18 -17.65 -22.86
C SER A 189 -26.96 -16.60 -23.97
N GLY A 190 -26.40 -15.44 -23.62
CA GLY A 190 -26.02 -14.40 -24.60
C GLY A 190 -24.98 -14.90 -25.61
N VAL A 191 -23.94 -15.59 -25.14
CA VAL A 191 -22.91 -16.17 -26.02
C VAL A 191 -23.50 -17.27 -26.91
N ALA A 192 -24.34 -18.15 -26.37
CA ALA A 192 -24.97 -19.23 -27.13
C ALA A 192 -25.85 -18.67 -28.26
N LEU A 193 -26.63 -17.61 -27.98
CA LEU A 193 -27.45 -16.94 -29.00
C LEU A 193 -26.63 -16.25 -30.09
N LEU A 194 -25.36 -15.89 -29.83
CA LEU A 194 -24.45 -15.41 -30.87
C LEU A 194 -23.82 -16.56 -31.67
N ILE A 195 -23.33 -17.59 -30.98
CA ILE A 195 -22.50 -18.63 -31.60
C ILE A 195 -23.33 -19.66 -32.36
N ILE A 196 -24.49 -20.08 -31.84
CA ILE A 196 -25.30 -21.13 -32.45
C ILE A 196 -25.72 -20.77 -33.89
N PRO A 197 -26.28 -19.57 -34.18
CA PRO A 197 -26.65 -19.21 -35.55
C PRO A 197 -25.45 -19.20 -36.52
N ILE A 198 -24.31 -18.71 -36.04
CA ILE A 198 -23.05 -18.65 -36.82
C ILE A 198 -22.58 -20.06 -37.20
N LEU A 199 -22.65 -21.01 -36.27
CA LEU A 199 -22.28 -22.42 -36.52
C LEU A 199 -23.21 -23.10 -37.54
N PHE A 200 -24.48 -22.69 -37.61
CA PHE A 200 -25.45 -23.19 -38.60
C PHE A 200 -25.45 -22.37 -39.91
N GLY A 201 -24.49 -21.47 -40.12
CA GLY A 201 -24.35 -20.68 -41.35
C GLY A 201 -25.39 -19.56 -41.50
N HIS A 202 -26.14 -19.23 -40.45
CA HIS A 202 -27.02 -18.08 -40.41
C HIS A 202 -26.25 -16.84 -39.93
N ILE A 203 -26.05 -15.87 -40.83
CA ILE A 203 -25.57 -14.54 -40.45
C ILE A 203 -26.79 -13.76 -39.92
N PRO A 204 -26.85 -13.42 -38.63
CA PRO A 204 -27.99 -12.68 -38.10
C PRO A 204 -28.06 -11.28 -38.72
N GLU A 205 -29.23 -10.92 -39.24
CA GLU A 205 -29.50 -9.56 -39.77
C GLU A 205 -29.39 -8.48 -38.68
N HIS A 206 -29.46 -8.89 -37.40
CA HIS A 206 -29.39 -8.03 -36.22
C HIS A 206 -28.33 -8.55 -35.23
N PRO A 207 -27.05 -8.18 -35.39
CA PRO A 207 -25.97 -8.68 -34.54
C PRO A 207 -26.05 -8.23 -33.07
N ALA A 208 -26.92 -7.28 -32.72
CA ALA A 208 -26.86 -6.54 -31.44
C ALA A 208 -28.17 -6.51 -30.61
N GLY A 209 -29.09 -7.46 -30.80
CA GLY A 209 -30.36 -7.51 -30.07
C GLY A 209 -30.28 -8.13 -28.68
N TRP A 210 -30.98 -9.26 -28.52
CA TRP A 210 -31.02 -10.05 -27.29
C TRP A 210 -29.67 -10.50 -26.74
N PRO A 211 -28.68 -10.92 -27.57
CA PRO A 211 -27.42 -11.40 -27.03
C PRO A 211 -26.64 -10.32 -26.28
N LEU A 212 -26.61 -9.09 -26.82
CA LEU A 212 -25.96 -7.95 -26.17
C LEU A 212 -26.70 -7.57 -24.87
N ALA A 213 -28.03 -7.64 -24.85
CA ALA A 213 -28.83 -7.41 -23.64
C ALA A 213 -28.45 -8.39 -22.53
N LEU A 214 -28.35 -9.69 -22.85
CA LEU A 214 -28.04 -10.72 -21.86
C LEU A 214 -26.60 -10.61 -21.34
N LEU A 215 -25.64 -10.29 -22.21
CA LEU A 215 -24.25 -10.04 -21.82
C LEU A 215 -24.13 -8.82 -20.89
N THR A 216 -24.78 -7.71 -21.25
CA THR A 216 -24.76 -6.49 -20.43
C THR A 216 -25.50 -6.69 -19.10
N LEU A 217 -26.64 -7.38 -19.09
CA LEU A 217 -27.38 -7.70 -17.86
C LEU A 217 -26.57 -8.64 -16.95
N GLY A 218 -25.92 -9.66 -17.52
CA GLY A 218 -25.04 -10.57 -16.78
C GLY A 218 -23.86 -9.84 -16.15
N LEU A 219 -23.28 -8.87 -16.85
CA LEU A 219 -22.24 -8.00 -16.30
C LEU A 219 -22.78 -7.11 -15.18
N MET A 220 -23.92 -6.44 -15.38
CA MET A 220 -24.53 -5.54 -14.40
C MET A 220 -24.94 -6.26 -13.10
N ILE A 221 -25.56 -7.43 -13.21
CA ILE A 221 -25.87 -8.31 -12.07
C ILE A 221 -24.57 -8.81 -11.43
N GLY A 222 -23.59 -9.17 -12.26
CA GLY A 222 -22.26 -9.59 -11.83
C GLY A 222 -21.54 -8.54 -10.98
N ILE A 223 -21.74 -7.24 -11.23
CA ILE A 223 -21.12 -6.14 -10.49
C ILE A 223 -22.03 -5.47 -9.44
N LYS A 224 -23.32 -5.86 -9.36
CA LYS A 224 -24.34 -5.21 -8.53
C LYS A 224 -24.38 -3.72 -8.82
N SER A 225 -24.49 -3.38 -10.11
CA SER A 225 -24.59 -1.99 -10.53
C SER A 225 -25.80 -1.33 -9.87
N GLY A 226 -25.67 -0.04 -9.57
CA GLY A 226 -26.79 0.77 -9.13
C GLY A 226 -27.72 1.09 -10.29
N PRO A 227 -28.82 1.82 -10.02
CA PRO A 227 -29.78 2.22 -11.05
C PRO A 227 -29.11 3.01 -12.19
N LEU A 228 -28.10 3.84 -11.88
CA LEU A 228 -27.33 4.58 -12.87
C LEU A 228 -26.57 3.66 -13.83
N GLY A 229 -25.98 2.56 -13.34
CA GLY A 229 -25.30 1.59 -14.19
C GLY A 229 -26.25 0.84 -15.12
N TYR A 230 -27.46 0.51 -14.66
CA TYR A 230 -28.49 -0.09 -15.52
C TYR A 230 -29.00 0.86 -16.61
N VAL A 231 -29.26 2.13 -16.26
CA VAL A 231 -29.69 3.14 -17.24
C VAL A 231 -28.57 3.40 -18.26
N GLY A 232 -27.32 3.51 -17.80
CA GLY A 232 -26.17 3.65 -18.70
C GLY A 232 -26.01 2.47 -19.66
N ALA A 233 -26.15 1.22 -19.18
CA ALA A 233 -26.13 0.02 -20.02
C ALA A 233 -27.31 -0.03 -21.00
N ALA A 234 -28.50 0.43 -20.59
CA ALA A 234 -29.66 0.54 -21.46
C ALA A 234 -29.44 1.55 -22.60
N CYS A 235 -28.76 2.68 -22.34
CA CYS A 235 -28.38 3.62 -23.41
C CYS A 235 -27.55 2.94 -24.50
N PHE A 236 -26.54 2.15 -24.12
CA PHE A 236 -25.73 1.38 -25.07
C PHE A 236 -26.54 0.35 -25.85
N TRP A 237 -27.44 -0.34 -25.16
CA TRP A 237 -28.32 -1.32 -25.79
C TRP A 237 -29.27 -0.68 -26.81
N VAL A 238 -29.84 0.48 -26.49
CA VAL A 238 -30.72 1.24 -27.38
C VAL A 238 -29.96 1.73 -28.61
N VAL A 239 -28.76 2.30 -28.45
CA VAL A 239 -27.90 2.71 -29.59
C VAL A 239 -27.63 1.54 -30.51
N ALA A 240 -27.24 0.40 -29.94
CA ALA A 240 -26.90 -0.79 -30.71
C ALA A 240 -28.11 -1.40 -31.47
N ASN A 241 -29.35 -1.05 -31.09
CA ASN A 241 -30.59 -1.50 -31.73
C ASN A 241 -31.27 -0.42 -32.58
N MET A 242 -30.66 0.75 -32.76
CA MET A 242 -31.25 1.78 -33.59
C MET A 242 -31.24 1.39 -35.08
N PRO A 243 -32.31 1.73 -35.83
CA PRO A 243 -32.48 1.33 -37.22
C PRO A 243 -31.40 1.89 -38.18
N VAL A 244 -30.63 2.88 -37.73
CA VAL A 244 -29.53 3.50 -38.48
C VAL A 244 -28.31 2.58 -38.60
N PHE A 245 -28.14 1.57 -37.73
CA PHE A 245 -27.05 0.58 -37.79
C PHE A 245 -27.33 -0.61 -38.74
N ARG A 246 -28.40 -0.53 -39.53
CA ARG A 246 -28.70 -1.53 -40.58
C ARG A 246 -27.68 -1.41 -41.71
N HIS A 247 -27.28 -2.55 -42.28
CA HIS A 247 -26.27 -2.62 -43.35
C HIS A 247 -26.59 -1.62 -44.48
N GLY A 248 -25.67 -0.70 -44.77
CA GLY A 248 -25.74 0.23 -45.91
C GLY A 248 -25.94 1.72 -45.60
N SER A 249 -25.91 2.16 -44.34
CA SER A 249 -26.05 3.58 -43.98
C SER A 249 -24.73 4.37 -44.06
N PHE A 250 -24.78 5.56 -44.66
CA PHE A 250 -23.63 6.47 -44.81
C PHE A 250 -23.12 7.02 -43.45
N PRO A 251 -21.81 7.30 -43.30
CA PRO A 251 -21.17 7.72 -42.04
C PRO A 251 -21.64 9.06 -41.46
N ILE A 252 -22.48 9.81 -42.18
CA ILE A 252 -23.04 11.10 -41.73
C ILE A 252 -24.27 10.91 -40.81
N SER A 253 -24.86 9.70 -40.79
CA SER A 253 -26.08 9.42 -40.02
C SER A 253 -25.84 9.09 -38.54
N PHE A 254 -24.58 9.12 -38.06
CA PHE A 254 -24.17 8.77 -36.69
C PHE A 254 -24.32 9.91 -35.65
N TRP A 255 -24.65 11.13 -36.10
CA TRP A 255 -24.76 12.31 -35.24
C TRP A 255 -25.78 12.23 -34.09
N PRO A 256 -26.98 11.61 -34.23
CA PRO A 256 -27.95 11.54 -33.12
C PRO A 256 -27.59 10.49 -32.06
N ASP A 257 -26.64 9.59 -32.34
CA ASP A 257 -26.31 8.45 -31.47
C ASP A 257 -25.17 8.78 -30.49
N ILE A 258 -24.27 9.69 -30.90
CA ILE A 258 -23.13 10.15 -30.11
C ILE A 258 -23.57 10.70 -28.73
N PRO A 259 -24.60 11.57 -28.62
CA PRO A 259 -25.07 12.05 -27.33
C PRO A 259 -25.52 10.93 -26.40
N LEU A 260 -26.21 9.90 -26.93
CA LEU A 260 -26.72 8.80 -26.11
C LEU A 260 -25.59 7.89 -25.60
N VAL A 261 -24.55 7.68 -26.42
CA VAL A 261 -23.33 6.96 -26.02
C VAL A 261 -22.57 7.74 -24.95
N ILE A 262 -22.40 9.06 -25.12
CA ILE A 262 -21.75 9.93 -24.13
C ILE A 262 -22.52 9.90 -22.81
N VAL A 263 -23.85 10.04 -22.84
CA VAL A 263 -24.70 9.93 -21.65
C VAL A 263 -24.57 8.56 -21.00
N GLY A 264 -24.57 7.48 -21.79
CA GLY A 264 -24.36 6.12 -21.30
C GLY A 264 -23.01 5.94 -20.59
N LEU A 265 -21.93 6.48 -21.16
CA LEU A 265 -20.60 6.47 -20.55
C LEU A 265 -20.54 7.28 -19.25
N ILE A 266 -21.17 8.46 -19.22
CA ILE A 266 -21.24 9.31 -18.02
C ILE A 266 -21.99 8.57 -16.91
N LEU A 267 -23.14 7.96 -17.21
CA LEU A 267 -23.94 7.23 -16.22
C LEU A 267 -23.20 6.01 -15.66
N LEU A 268 -22.53 5.23 -16.52
CA LEU A 268 -21.65 4.13 -16.09
C LEU A 268 -20.45 4.63 -15.27
N GLY A 269 -19.88 5.79 -15.63
CA GLY A 269 -18.80 6.42 -14.90
C GLY A 269 -19.22 6.99 -13.54
N CYS A 270 -20.47 7.45 -13.41
CA CYS A 270 -21.03 7.92 -12.15
C CYS A 270 -21.31 6.76 -11.18
N ASP A 271 -21.63 5.58 -11.70
CA ASP A 271 -21.89 4.39 -10.89
C ASP A 271 -20.63 3.98 -10.09
N ARG A 272 -20.80 3.91 -8.76
CA ARG A 272 -19.70 3.64 -7.83
C ARG A 272 -19.16 2.22 -7.98
N ARG A 273 -20.01 1.24 -8.28
CA ARG A 273 -19.66 -0.19 -8.39
C ARG A 273 -18.99 -0.49 -9.72
N VAL A 274 -19.42 0.17 -10.81
CA VAL A 274 -18.73 0.15 -12.10
C VAL A 274 -17.31 0.73 -11.97
N ARG A 275 -17.16 1.88 -11.28
CA ARG A 275 -15.83 2.45 -11.00
C ARG A 275 -14.95 1.56 -10.14
N ALA A 276 -15.52 0.85 -9.16
CA ALA A 276 -14.79 -0.11 -8.33
C ALA A 276 -14.29 -1.30 -9.15
N MET A 277 -15.14 -1.86 -10.04
CA MET A 277 -14.74 -2.89 -11.00
C MET A 277 -13.60 -2.40 -11.89
N TRP A 278 -13.73 -1.20 -12.47
CA TRP A 278 -12.70 -0.65 -13.36
C TRP A 278 -11.36 -0.45 -12.65
N ARG A 279 -11.37 0.06 -11.41
CA ARG A 279 -10.16 0.17 -10.58
C ARG A 279 -9.54 -1.20 -10.30
N PHE A 280 -10.36 -2.22 -10.01
CA PHE A 280 -9.89 -3.59 -9.83
C PHE A 280 -9.24 -4.14 -11.11
N VAL A 281 -9.91 -4.04 -12.26
CA VAL A 281 -9.37 -4.49 -13.56
C VAL A 281 -8.05 -3.78 -13.89
N ARG A 282 -8.00 -2.45 -13.74
CA ARG A 282 -6.78 -1.67 -13.96
C ARG A 282 -5.63 -2.11 -13.06
N SER A 283 -5.91 -2.44 -11.80
CA SER A 283 -4.88 -2.94 -10.87
C SER A 283 -4.34 -4.32 -11.27
N GLN A 284 -5.18 -5.20 -11.82
CA GLN A 284 -4.76 -6.53 -12.30
C GLN A 284 -3.88 -6.42 -13.55
N PHE A 285 -4.21 -5.53 -14.49
CA PHE A 285 -3.36 -5.27 -15.66
C PHE A 285 -2.02 -4.66 -15.28
N ARG A 286 -1.99 -3.72 -14.32
CA ARG A 286 -0.74 -3.11 -13.83
C ARG A 286 0.18 -4.15 -13.18
N ARG A 287 -0.37 -5.02 -12.32
CA ARG A 287 0.38 -6.15 -11.73
C ARG A 287 0.97 -7.09 -12.78
N ARG A 288 0.26 -7.37 -13.88
CA ARG A 288 0.79 -8.23 -14.96
C ARG A 288 1.89 -7.56 -15.76
N TYR A 289 1.83 -6.24 -15.96
CA TYR A 289 2.92 -5.48 -16.57
C TYR A 289 4.16 -5.44 -15.67
N ASP A 290 3.99 -5.33 -14.35
CA ASP A 290 5.12 -5.35 -13.40
C ASP A 290 5.79 -6.74 -13.33
N ILE A 291 5.06 -7.83 -13.62
CA ILE A 291 5.60 -9.20 -13.70
C ILE A 291 6.19 -9.51 -15.08
N ALA A 292 5.73 -8.85 -16.14
CA ALA A 292 6.22 -9.04 -17.51
C ALA A 292 7.32 -8.05 -17.92
N GLY A 293 7.61 -7.04 -17.09
CA GLY A 293 8.71 -6.08 -17.28
C GLY A 293 10.02 -6.49 -16.59
N THR A 294 10.06 -7.70 -16.04
CA THR A 294 11.29 -8.35 -15.57
C THR A 294 11.67 -9.45 -16.55
N ASP A 295 12.12 -9.05 -17.73
CA ASP A 295 12.99 -9.83 -18.63
C ASP A 295 13.97 -8.83 -19.29
#